data_AF-A0AA35PZW4-F1
#
_entry.id   AF-A0AA35PZW4-F1
#
_cell.length_a   1.000
_cell.length_b   1.000
_cell.length_c   1.000
_cell.angle_alpha   90.00
_cell.angle_beta   90.00
_cell.angle_gamma   90.00
#
_symmetry.space_group_name_H-M   'P 1'
#
loop_
_entity.id
_entity.type
_entity.pdbx_description
1 polymer ?
#
loop_
_entity_poly.entity_id
_entity_poly.type
_entity_poly.pdbx_seq_one_letter_code
_entity_poly.pdbx_strand_id
1 'polypeptide(L)'
;MAVYLDSWHKFEESMGGIRPVLTGTAEEMRTQFSGLISFLATQRTRTWDTLTVKDENVNGIVIRIYIPNSFEGEYAPVGVFYHSGGFVVGDLDSEDDFCRTVSADANIAVISVDYRLSPEHKAPAQLGDALAIFEWIYKNAKRIGVCSSRMFTIGTSAGGALALAVTRKVVLGQSTVPADTVKGIFALCPLVVHPLNVPTEYKTLYTSFEEHKEGVPIIDKACLLEMYNCAGLQPNDKNYYPVLDTESLKRFPPTHIVTCDNDPLRDDGKILSSALSASGVAVDTKHFDGLPHCFWIIPSLPESEVFLQDLIQGVKEAVKVASISIN
;
A
#
# COMPACT_ATOMS: atom_id res chain seq x y z
N MET A 1 10.72 -24.43 8.41
CA MET A 1 10.02 -24.31 7.12
C MET A 1 8.83 -23.39 7.35
N ALA A 2 8.54 -22.49 6.43
CA ALA A 2 7.34 -21.67 6.43
C ALA A 2 6.09 -22.57 6.56
N VAL A 3 5.19 -22.24 7.49
CA VAL A 3 3.92 -22.95 7.68
C VAL A 3 2.84 -22.11 7.03
N TYR A 4 2.07 -22.69 6.11
CA TYR A 4 0.99 -22.00 5.41
C TYR A 4 -0.36 -22.52 5.89
N LEU A 5 -1.38 -21.67 5.85
CA LEU A 5 -2.75 -22.11 6.09
C LEU A 5 -3.23 -23.08 5.00
N ASP A 6 -4.13 -24.00 5.36
CA ASP A 6 -4.74 -24.95 4.42
C ASP A 6 -5.44 -24.26 3.25
N SER A 7 -6.01 -23.07 3.48
CA SER A 7 -6.63 -22.24 2.46
C SER A 7 -5.62 -21.82 1.37
N TRP A 8 -4.39 -21.49 1.76
CA TRP A 8 -3.31 -21.19 0.82
C TRP A 8 -2.91 -22.40 -0.01
N HIS A 9 -2.75 -23.56 0.62
CA HIS A 9 -2.43 -24.80 -0.11
C HIS A 9 -3.49 -25.15 -1.15
N LYS A 10 -4.78 -25.01 -0.82
CA LYS A 10 -5.90 -25.20 -1.77
C LYS A 10 -5.85 -24.20 -2.93
N PHE A 11 -5.41 -22.96 -2.68
CA PHE A 11 -5.21 -21.99 -3.74
C PHE A 11 -4.08 -22.42 -4.69
N GLU A 12 -2.92 -22.87 -4.18
CA GLU A 12 -1.82 -23.40 -5.02
C GLU A 12 -2.30 -24.61 -5.86
N GLU A 13 -3.07 -25.53 -5.26
CA GLU A 13 -3.69 -26.65 -5.97
C GLU A 13 -4.63 -26.19 -7.10
N SER A 14 -5.43 -25.14 -6.86
CA SER A 14 -6.33 -24.57 -7.88
C SER A 14 -5.58 -23.97 -9.07
N MET A 15 -4.30 -23.61 -8.88
CA MET A 15 -3.39 -23.16 -9.94
C MET A 15 -2.56 -24.31 -10.53
N GLY A 16 -2.98 -25.57 -10.34
CA GLY A 16 -2.26 -26.74 -10.84
C GLY A 16 -1.03 -27.10 -10.02
N GLY A 17 -1.00 -26.72 -8.74
CA GLY A 17 0.15 -26.94 -7.84
C GLY A 17 1.28 -25.93 -8.03
N ILE A 18 1.02 -24.84 -8.76
CA ILE A 18 2.00 -23.78 -8.99
C ILE A 18 2.01 -22.84 -7.78
N ARG A 19 3.19 -22.61 -7.23
CA ARG A 19 3.44 -21.52 -6.28
C ARG A 19 3.78 -20.26 -7.06
N PRO A 20 2.98 -19.18 -6.97
CA PRO A 20 3.29 -17.94 -7.67
C PRO A 20 4.46 -17.28 -6.95
N VAL A 21 5.59 -17.09 -7.63
CA VAL A 21 6.72 -16.28 -7.15
C VAL A 21 7.23 -15.49 -8.34
N LEU A 22 7.32 -14.17 -8.20
CA LEU A 22 7.87 -13.34 -9.26
C LEU A 22 9.39 -13.56 -9.35
N THR A 23 9.88 -13.81 -10.57
CA THR A 23 11.30 -14.10 -10.81
C THR A 23 11.78 -13.52 -12.14
N GLY A 24 13.07 -13.28 -12.26
CA GLY A 24 13.71 -12.81 -13.49
C GLY A 24 13.74 -11.29 -13.63
N THR A 25 13.81 -10.83 -14.87
CA THR A 25 13.88 -9.42 -15.26
C THR A 25 12.56 -8.67 -15.00
N ALA A 26 12.59 -7.33 -15.08
CA ALA A 26 11.39 -6.51 -14.96
C ALA A 26 10.27 -6.90 -15.95
N GLU A 27 10.62 -7.23 -17.20
CA GLU A 27 9.64 -7.63 -18.23
C GLU A 27 9.01 -9.00 -17.91
N GLU A 28 9.82 -9.95 -17.42
CA GLU A 28 9.34 -11.27 -16.99
C GLU A 28 8.42 -11.14 -15.77
N MET A 29 8.81 -10.33 -14.77
CA MET A 29 7.98 -10.06 -13.60
C MET A 29 6.65 -9.39 -13.98
N ARG A 30 6.65 -8.43 -14.92
CA ARG A 30 5.41 -7.82 -15.44
C ARG A 30 4.50 -8.87 -16.08
N THR A 31 5.05 -9.72 -16.94
CA THR A 31 4.29 -10.79 -17.60
C THR A 31 3.69 -11.77 -16.58
N GLN A 32 4.49 -12.20 -15.60
CA GLN A 32 4.05 -13.11 -14.53
C GLN A 32 2.96 -12.47 -13.67
N PHE A 33 3.14 -11.21 -13.27
CA PHE A 33 2.18 -10.50 -12.43
C PHE A 33 0.87 -10.23 -13.16
N SER A 34 0.90 -9.72 -14.40
CA SER A 34 -0.31 -9.52 -15.22
C SER A 34 -1.04 -10.84 -15.50
N GLY A 35 -0.32 -11.94 -15.69
CA GLY A 35 -0.89 -13.28 -15.82
C GLY A 35 -1.61 -13.73 -14.54
N LEU A 36 -1.00 -13.53 -13.37
CA LEU A 36 -1.62 -13.80 -12.07
C LEU A 36 -2.88 -12.96 -11.86
N ILE A 37 -2.81 -11.64 -12.07
CA ILE A 37 -3.97 -10.75 -11.93
C ILE A 37 -5.11 -11.17 -12.88
N SER A 38 -4.79 -11.51 -14.13
CA SER A 38 -5.79 -11.98 -15.11
C SER A 38 -6.45 -13.28 -14.66
N PHE A 39 -5.68 -14.23 -14.11
CA PHE A 39 -6.21 -15.46 -13.54
C PHE A 39 -7.15 -15.19 -12.36
N LEU A 40 -6.71 -14.37 -11.41
CA LEU A 40 -7.50 -14.01 -10.23
C LEU A 40 -8.78 -13.25 -10.62
N ALA A 41 -8.72 -12.46 -11.69
CA ALA A 41 -9.88 -11.75 -12.20
C ALA A 41 -11.02 -12.68 -12.62
N THR A 42 -10.71 -13.88 -13.12
CA THR A 42 -11.71 -14.90 -13.47
C THR A 42 -12.44 -15.49 -12.25
N GLN A 43 -11.87 -15.34 -11.05
CA GLN A 43 -12.45 -15.83 -9.81
C GLN A 43 -13.32 -14.79 -9.09
N ARG A 44 -13.31 -13.54 -9.57
CA ARG A 44 -14.07 -12.43 -8.97
C ARG A 44 -15.54 -12.55 -9.33
N THR A 45 -16.40 -12.47 -8.31
CA THR A 45 -17.86 -12.55 -8.47
C THR A 45 -18.59 -11.30 -7.95
N ARG A 46 -17.89 -10.45 -7.18
CA ARG A 46 -18.47 -9.25 -6.59
C ARG A 46 -18.66 -8.16 -7.64
N THR A 47 -19.79 -7.45 -7.58
CA THR A 47 -20.06 -6.24 -8.36
C THR A 47 -20.24 -5.04 -7.43
N TRP A 48 -20.00 -3.82 -7.94
CA TRP A 48 -20.09 -2.56 -7.19
C TRP A 48 -21.00 -1.56 -7.90
N ASP A 49 -22.29 -1.85 -7.95
CA ASP A 49 -23.29 -0.97 -8.58
C ASP A 49 -23.53 0.32 -7.79
N THR A 50 -22.92 0.43 -6.60
CA THR A 50 -23.00 1.58 -5.69
C THR A 50 -21.87 2.59 -5.88
N LEU A 51 -21.01 2.45 -6.90
CA LEU A 51 -19.89 3.36 -7.14
C LEU A 51 -20.04 4.13 -8.45
N THR A 52 -19.62 5.38 -8.43
CA THR A 52 -19.21 6.11 -9.62
C THR A 52 -17.70 5.94 -9.79
N VAL A 53 -17.27 5.38 -10.91
CA VAL A 53 -15.85 5.16 -11.23
C VAL A 53 -15.48 5.89 -12.52
N LYS A 54 -14.40 6.64 -12.50
CA LYS A 54 -13.88 7.35 -13.68
C LYS A 54 -12.37 7.46 -13.66
N ASP A 55 -11.78 7.44 -14.85
CA ASP A 55 -10.36 7.73 -15.03
C ASP A 55 -10.18 9.20 -15.43
N GLU A 56 -9.12 9.83 -14.93
CA GLU A 56 -8.75 11.20 -15.28
C GLU A 56 -7.24 11.31 -15.51
N ASN A 57 -6.82 12.02 -16.55
CA ASN A 57 -5.40 12.31 -16.77
C ASN A 57 -5.04 13.65 -16.11
N VAL A 58 -4.10 13.59 -15.18
CA VAL A 58 -3.58 14.75 -14.45
C VAL A 58 -2.12 14.95 -14.83
N ASN A 59 -1.87 15.86 -15.77
CA ASN A 59 -0.53 16.20 -16.24
C ASN A 59 0.30 14.99 -16.70
N GLY A 60 -0.32 14.03 -17.37
CA GLY A 60 0.34 12.82 -17.86
C GLY A 60 0.29 11.62 -16.90
N ILE A 61 -0.23 11.79 -15.68
CA ILE A 61 -0.44 10.71 -14.72
C ILE A 61 -1.93 10.35 -14.72
N VAL A 62 -2.26 9.09 -15.00
CA VAL A 62 -3.66 8.63 -14.96
C VAL A 62 -4.02 8.32 -13.51
N ILE A 63 -5.22 8.70 -13.11
CA ILE A 63 -5.80 8.33 -11.82
C ILE A 63 -7.16 7.69 -12.06
N ARG A 64 -7.54 6.73 -11.20
CA ARG A 64 -8.91 6.20 -11.14
C ARG A 64 -9.58 6.66 -9.86
N ILE A 65 -10.71 7.34 -10.02
CA ILE A 65 -11.50 7.93 -8.93
C ILE A 65 -12.72 7.04 -8.70
N TYR A 66 -12.85 6.54 -7.46
CA TYR A 66 -13.99 5.76 -6.98
C TYR A 66 -14.74 6.60 -5.95
N ILE A 67 -16.02 6.86 -6.18
CA ILE A 67 -16.89 7.62 -5.27
C ILE A 67 -18.13 6.79 -4.95
N PRO A 68 -18.47 6.57 -3.68
CA PRO A 68 -19.69 5.86 -3.31
C PRO A 68 -20.92 6.73 -3.56
N ASN A 69 -21.87 6.20 -4.33
CA ASN A 69 -23.15 6.83 -4.64
C ASN A 69 -24.01 7.04 -3.38
N SER A 70 -23.73 6.26 -2.33
CA SER A 70 -24.36 6.33 -1.01
C SER A 70 -23.77 7.42 -0.10
N PHE A 71 -22.78 8.19 -0.54
CA PHE A 71 -22.16 9.19 0.33
C PHE A 71 -23.15 10.32 0.66
N GLU A 72 -23.61 10.34 1.91
CA GLU A 72 -24.45 11.40 2.45
C GLU A 72 -23.57 12.56 2.93
N GLY A 73 -23.27 13.50 2.03
CA GLY A 73 -22.54 14.73 2.36
C GLY A 73 -22.09 15.48 1.11
N GLU A 74 -21.67 16.73 1.27
CA GLU A 74 -21.20 17.55 0.14
C GLU A 74 -19.85 17.05 -0.41
N TYR A 75 -18.97 16.53 0.46
CA TYR A 75 -17.61 16.10 0.09
C TYR A 75 -17.18 14.84 0.87
N ALA A 76 -16.82 13.76 0.17
CA ALA A 76 -16.39 12.49 0.77
C ALA A 76 -14.99 12.59 1.41
N PRO A 77 -14.72 11.95 2.57
CA PRO A 77 -13.34 11.64 2.95
C PRO A 77 -12.64 10.89 1.82
N VAL A 78 -11.31 11.03 1.68
CA VAL A 78 -10.59 10.45 0.54
C VAL A 78 -9.33 9.71 0.96
N GLY A 79 -9.22 8.45 0.53
CA GLY A 79 -7.99 7.69 0.55
C GLY A 79 -7.26 7.81 -0.79
N VAL A 80 -6.04 8.35 -0.78
CA VAL A 80 -5.16 8.31 -1.95
C VAL A 80 -4.41 6.98 -1.92
N PHE A 81 -4.69 6.13 -2.90
CA PHE A 81 -4.20 4.76 -2.97
C PHE A 81 -3.01 4.63 -3.94
N TYR A 82 -1.99 3.91 -3.49
CA TYR A 82 -0.82 3.55 -4.29
C TYR A 82 -0.73 2.02 -4.37
N HIS A 83 -0.77 1.50 -5.59
CA HIS A 83 -0.72 0.06 -5.83
C HIS A 83 0.65 -0.55 -5.49
N SER A 84 0.67 -1.86 -5.33
CA SER A 84 1.82 -2.72 -5.06
C SER A 84 2.71 -2.94 -6.29
N GLY A 85 3.68 -3.86 -6.19
CA GLY A 85 4.45 -4.32 -7.35
C GLY A 85 5.91 -3.87 -7.40
N GLY A 86 6.51 -3.54 -6.25
CA GLY A 86 7.96 -3.27 -6.17
C GLY A 86 8.42 -2.07 -7.00
N PHE A 87 7.51 -1.16 -7.35
CA PHE A 87 7.74 -0.07 -8.33
C PHE A 87 8.01 -0.55 -9.76
N VAL A 88 7.82 -1.83 -10.07
CA VAL A 88 8.16 -2.46 -11.38
C VAL A 88 6.93 -2.99 -12.10
N VAL A 89 5.97 -3.53 -11.36
CA VAL A 89 4.72 -4.10 -11.87
C VAL A 89 3.51 -3.41 -11.26
N GLY A 90 2.32 -3.76 -11.74
CA GLY A 90 1.05 -3.19 -11.28
C GLY A 90 0.58 -2.01 -12.11
N ASP A 91 -0.69 -1.69 -11.98
CA ASP A 91 -1.40 -0.61 -12.67
C ASP A 91 -2.74 -0.35 -11.95
N LEU A 92 -3.60 0.47 -12.56
CA LEU A 92 -4.94 0.77 -12.04
C LEU A 92 -5.86 -0.45 -11.93
N ASP A 93 -5.64 -1.50 -12.73
CA ASP A 93 -6.51 -2.68 -12.79
C ASP A 93 -6.08 -3.77 -11.79
N SER A 94 -4.80 -3.77 -11.42
CA SER A 94 -4.18 -4.76 -10.52
C SER A 94 -4.85 -4.86 -9.16
N GLU A 95 -5.24 -3.71 -8.59
CA GLU A 95 -5.90 -3.60 -7.27
C GLU A 95 -7.25 -2.82 -7.36
N ASP A 96 -7.91 -2.86 -8.53
CA ASP A 96 -9.21 -2.18 -8.78
C ASP A 96 -10.30 -2.66 -7.81
N ASP A 97 -10.46 -3.97 -7.64
CA ASP A 97 -11.39 -4.60 -6.68
C ASP A 97 -11.17 -4.14 -5.24
N PHE A 98 -9.91 -4.02 -4.84
CA PHE A 98 -9.54 -3.54 -3.51
C PHE A 98 -10.00 -2.09 -3.35
N CYS A 99 -9.71 -1.22 -4.33
CA CYS A 99 -10.12 0.18 -4.31
C CYS A 99 -11.65 0.32 -4.27
N ARG A 100 -12.37 -0.48 -5.08
CA ARG A 100 -13.84 -0.50 -5.09
C ARG A 100 -14.41 -0.96 -3.76
N THR A 101 -13.86 -2.03 -3.20
CA THR A 101 -14.31 -2.59 -1.91
C THR A 101 -14.11 -1.59 -0.78
N VAL A 102 -12.91 -1.02 -0.66
CA VAL A 102 -12.63 0.00 0.36
C VAL A 102 -13.54 1.22 0.16
N SER A 103 -13.70 1.70 -1.07
CA SER A 103 -14.55 2.87 -1.34
C SER A 103 -16.02 2.61 -0.96
N ALA A 104 -16.59 1.48 -1.39
CA ALA A 104 -17.99 1.14 -1.14
C ALA A 104 -18.24 0.86 0.35
N ASP A 105 -17.40 0.03 0.98
CA ASP A 105 -17.71 -0.53 2.29
C ASP A 105 -17.26 0.37 3.44
N ALA A 106 -16.20 1.15 3.25
CA ALA A 106 -15.81 2.21 4.16
C ALA A 106 -16.55 3.53 3.91
N ASN A 107 -17.31 3.62 2.81
CA ASN A 107 -18.08 4.80 2.39
C ASN A 107 -17.19 6.07 2.28
N ILE A 108 -16.03 5.91 1.64
CA ILE A 108 -15.08 6.99 1.33
C ILE A 108 -14.80 7.04 -0.17
N ALA A 109 -14.35 8.18 -0.68
CA ALA A 109 -13.73 8.21 -1.98
C ALA A 109 -12.36 7.51 -1.92
N VAL A 110 -12.00 6.79 -2.97
CA VAL A 110 -10.64 6.27 -3.18
C VAL A 110 -10.12 6.84 -4.50
N ILE A 111 -8.87 7.27 -4.53
CA ILE A 111 -8.21 7.73 -5.76
C ILE A 111 -6.94 6.92 -5.94
N SER A 112 -6.96 5.98 -6.89
CA SER A 112 -5.81 5.15 -7.25
C SER A 112 -4.91 5.89 -8.24
N VAL A 113 -3.59 5.81 -8.03
CA VAL A 113 -2.58 6.54 -8.81
C VAL A 113 -1.78 5.58 -9.69
N ASP A 114 -1.79 5.82 -11.00
CA ASP A 114 -0.99 5.10 -11.99
C ASP A 114 0.41 5.74 -12.10
N TYR A 115 1.21 5.56 -11.05
CA TYR A 115 2.53 6.20 -10.95
C TYR A 115 3.54 5.49 -11.89
N ARG A 116 4.54 6.24 -12.38
CA ARG A 116 5.53 5.68 -13.31
C ARG A 116 6.35 4.53 -12.72
N LEU A 117 6.55 3.49 -13.51
CA LEU A 117 7.28 2.29 -13.10
C LEU A 117 8.74 2.26 -13.53
N SER A 118 9.49 1.46 -12.81
CA SER A 118 10.89 1.11 -13.03
C SER A 118 10.98 -0.14 -13.90
N PRO A 119 12.08 -0.33 -14.65
CA PRO A 119 13.33 0.45 -14.63
C PRO A 119 13.34 1.73 -15.48
N GLU A 120 12.28 2.02 -16.25
CA GLU A 120 12.19 3.17 -17.15
C GLU A 120 12.23 4.49 -16.40
N HIS A 121 11.60 4.53 -15.23
CA HIS A 121 11.56 5.69 -14.35
C HIS A 121 11.99 5.30 -12.94
N LYS A 122 13.28 5.41 -12.63
CA LYS A 122 13.81 5.09 -11.30
C LYS A 122 13.38 6.08 -10.23
N ALA A 123 13.57 5.71 -8.96
CA ALA A 123 13.41 6.61 -7.83
C ALA A 123 14.18 7.93 -8.06
N PRO A 124 13.58 9.10 -7.76
CA PRO A 124 12.33 9.31 -7.04
C PRO A 124 11.09 9.53 -7.95
N ALA A 125 11.05 9.02 -9.20
CA ALA A 125 9.94 9.29 -10.12
C ALA A 125 8.56 8.90 -9.56
N GLN A 126 8.46 7.73 -8.92
CA GLN A 126 7.24 7.22 -8.29
C GLN A 126 6.71 8.17 -7.22
N LEU A 127 7.60 8.59 -6.30
CA LEU A 127 7.26 9.55 -5.26
C LEU A 127 6.88 10.91 -5.85
N GLY A 128 7.55 11.34 -6.91
CA GLY A 128 7.21 12.58 -7.63
C GLY A 128 5.77 12.56 -8.14
N ASP A 129 5.36 11.47 -8.78
CA ASP A 129 4.00 11.31 -9.32
C ASP A 129 2.96 11.21 -8.19
N ALA A 130 3.23 10.37 -7.19
CA ALA A 130 2.38 10.19 -6.03
C ALA A 130 2.12 11.52 -5.28
N LEU A 131 3.17 12.29 -5.04
CA LEU A 131 3.06 13.60 -4.39
C LEU A 131 2.33 14.62 -5.27
N ALA A 132 2.61 14.66 -6.57
CA ALA A 132 1.95 15.58 -7.50
C ALA A 132 0.43 15.34 -7.54
N ILE A 133 0.00 14.07 -7.55
CA ILE A 133 -1.41 13.72 -7.48
C ILE A 133 -2.01 14.07 -6.12
N PHE A 134 -1.32 13.78 -5.01
CA PHE A 134 -1.80 14.16 -3.67
C PHE A 134 -2.07 15.67 -3.57
N GLU A 135 -1.14 16.51 -4.04
CA GLU A 135 -1.29 17.96 -4.07
C GLU A 135 -2.42 18.42 -5.00
N TRP A 136 -2.56 17.75 -6.15
CA TRP A 136 -3.64 18.06 -7.09
C TRP A 136 -5.01 17.72 -6.50
N ILE A 137 -5.15 16.59 -5.80
CA ILE A 137 -6.39 16.19 -5.11
C ILE A 137 -6.75 17.26 -4.08
N TYR A 138 -5.80 17.70 -3.25
CA TYR A 138 -6.04 18.75 -2.26
C TYR A 138 -6.56 20.05 -2.91
N LYS A 139 -5.92 20.49 -4.00
CA LYS A 139 -6.30 21.73 -4.73
C LYS A 139 -7.64 21.60 -5.46
N ASN A 140 -8.00 20.40 -5.90
CA ASN A 140 -9.18 20.15 -6.73
C ASN A 140 -10.31 19.44 -5.96
N ALA A 141 -10.20 19.32 -4.63
CA ALA A 141 -11.07 18.48 -3.82
C ALA A 141 -12.56 18.72 -4.08
N LYS A 142 -12.97 20.00 -4.15
CA LYS A 142 -14.34 20.39 -4.48
C LYS A 142 -14.80 19.92 -5.86
N ARG A 143 -13.94 20.05 -6.87
CA ARG A 143 -14.24 19.68 -8.27
C ARG A 143 -14.52 18.18 -8.42
N ILE A 144 -13.85 17.37 -7.60
CA ILE A 144 -13.97 15.90 -7.64
C ILE A 144 -14.82 15.34 -6.50
N GLY A 145 -15.52 16.19 -5.73
CA GLY A 145 -16.46 15.75 -4.69
C GLY A 145 -15.82 15.16 -3.43
N VAL A 146 -14.57 15.52 -3.12
CA VAL A 146 -13.85 15.02 -1.93
C VAL A 146 -13.47 16.12 -0.95
N CYS A 147 -13.15 15.72 0.27
CA CYS A 147 -12.91 16.60 1.42
C CYS A 147 -11.41 16.71 1.70
N SER A 148 -10.81 17.86 1.38
CA SER A 148 -9.37 18.11 1.54
C SER A 148 -8.89 18.16 3.00
N SER A 149 -9.80 18.28 3.97
CA SER A 149 -9.48 18.20 5.41
C SER A 149 -9.54 16.78 5.98
N ARG A 150 -9.95 15.78 5.17
CA ARG A 150 -10.10 14.37 5.58
C ARG A 150 -9.42 13.45 4.54
N MET A 151 -8.12 13.70 4.33
CA MET A 151 -7.29 12.94 3.39
C MET A 151 -6.47 11.87 4.12
N PHE A 152 -6.42 10.68 3.55
CA PHE A 152 -5.64 9.54 4.04
C PHE A 152 -4.70 9.08 2.93
N THR A 153 -3.59 8.46 3.31
CA THR A 153 -2.75 7.70 2.36
C THR A 153 -2.90 6.22 2.62
N ILE A 154 -3.06 5.44 1.54
CA ILE A 154 -3.26 4.00 1.59
C ILE A 154 -2.32 3.38 0.57
N GLY A 155 -1.67 2.27 0.91
CA GLY A 155 -0.91 1.56 -0.11
C GLY A 155 -0.44 0.19 0.30
N THR A 156 -0.23 -0.63 -0.71
CA THR A 156 0.20 -2.03 -0.57
C THR A 156 1.65 -2.20 -0.98
N SER A 157 2.46 -2.90 -0.20
CA SER A 157 3.86 -3.21 -0.52
C SER A 157 4.68 -1.96 -0.83
N ALA A 158 5.22 -1.85 -2.03
CA ALA A 158 5.86 -0.64 -2.57
C ALA A 158 4.94 0.61 -2.52
N GLY A 159 3.64 0.45 -2.75
CA GLY A 159 2.65 1.49 -2.54
C GLY A 159 2.49 1.90 -1.07
N GLY A 160 2.68 0.96 -0.13
CA GLY A 160 2.76 1.28 1.30
C GLY A 160 3.96 2.18 1.63
N ALA A 161 5.10 1.94 0.96
CA ALA A 161 6.24 2.85 1.04
C ALA A 161 5.94 4.23 0.44
N LEU A 162 5.17 4.31 -0.66
CA LEU A 162 4.72 5.60 -1.22
C LEU A 162 3.75 6.34 -0.30
N ALA A 163 2.82 5.65 0.35
CA ALA A 163 1.91 6.24 1.33
C ALA A 163 2.69 6.93 2.46
N LEU A 164 3.71 6.25 2.98
CA LEU A 164 4.62 6.79 3.99
C LEU A 164 5.48 7.93 3.44
N ALA A 165 6.03 7.79 2.23
CA ALA A 165 6.91 8.78 1.60
C ALA A 165 6.19 10.09 1.27
N VAL A 166 4.97 10.02 0.72
CA VAL A 166 4.13 11.20 0.47
C VAL A 166 3.79 11.89 1.79
N THR A 167 3.38 11.11 2.80
CA THR A 167 3.08 11.66 4.13
C THR A 167 4.30 12.35 4.73
N ARG A 168 5.49 11.74 4.61
CA ARG A 168 6.75 12.36 5.03
C ARG A 168 6.98 13.72 4.37
N LYS A 169 6.76 13.85 3.06
CA LYS A 169 6.90 15.12 2.34
C LYS A 169 5.94 16.18 2.88
N VAL A 170 4.69 15.80 3.14
CA VAL A 170 3.66 16.71 3.67
C VAL A 170 4.02 17.19 5.08
N VAL A 171 4.31 16.30 6.02
CA VAL A 171 4.54 16.67 7.44
C VAL A 171 5.84 17.45 7.67
N LEU A 172 6.78 17.37 6.71
CA LEU A 172 8.01 18.17 6.70
C LEU A 172 7.83 19.53 5.99
N GLY A 173 6.65 19.83 5.43
CA GLY A 173 6.42 21.06 4.66
C GLY A 173 7.17 21.09 3.32
N GLN A 174 7.44 19.92 2.74
CA GLN A 174 8.11 19.75 1.43
C GLN A 174 7.09 19.55 0.30
N SER A 175 5.84 19.96 0.52
CA SER A 175 4.73 19.94 -0.43
C SER A 175 4.00 21.29 -0.41
N THR A 176 3.09 21.48 -1.36
CA THR A 176 2.23 22.68 -1.44
C THR A 176 0.96 22.59 -0.58
N VAL A 177 0.81 21.53 0.21
CA VAL A 177 -0.34 21.33 1.11
C VAL A 177 0.07 21.52 2.58
N PRO A 178 -0.86 21.92 3.47
CA PRO A 178 -0.57 22.05 4.90
C PRO A 178 -0.05 20.75 5.53
N ALA A 179 0.88 20.87 6.49
CA ALA A 179 1.57 19.72 7.10
C ALA A 179 0.64 18.76 7.85
N ASP A 180 -0.53 19.22 8.28
CA ASP A 180 -1.54 18.44 9.00
C ASP A 180 -2.60 17.82 8.08
N THR A 181 -2.45 17.91 6.75
CA THR A 181 -3.45 17.47 5.77
C THR A 181 -3.74 15.96 5.85
N VAL A 182 -2.70 15.13 6.05
CA VAL A 182 -2.86 13.68 6.15
C VAL A 182 -3.38 13.31 7.52
N LYS A 183 -4.58 12.72 7.58
CA LYS A 183 -5.26 12.36 8.84
C LYS A 183 -5.01 10.92 9.29
N GLY A 184 -4.46 10.08 8.41
CA GLY A 184 -4.01 8.74 8.74
C GLY A 184 -3.30 8.05 7.57
N ILE A 185 -2.51 7.03 7.91
CA ILE A 185 -1.77 6.20 6.95
C ILE A 185 -2.23 4.75 7.11
N PHE A 186 -2.51 4.07 6.00
CA PHE A 186 -2.76 2.63 5.94
C PHE A 186 -1.65 1.97 5.12
N ALA A 187 -0.64 1.44 5.81
CA ALA A 187 0.55 0.86 5.21
C ALA A 187 0.46 -0.68 5.26
N LEU A 188 0.20 -1.30 4.10
CA LEU A 188 -0.10 -2.73 4.01
C LEU A 188 1.13 -3.48 3.48
N CYS A 189 1.69 -4.41 4.25
CA CYS A 189 2.98 -5.07 3.97
C CYS A 189 4.09 -4.09 3.50
N PRO A 190 4.30 -2.95 4.18
CA PRO A 190 5.12 -1.87 3.63
C PRO A 190 6.60 -2.24 3.62
N LEU A 191 7.32 -1.75 2.60
CA LEU A 191 8.77 -1.62 2.62
C LEU A 191 9.15 -0.35 3.41
N VAL A 192 10.01 -0.45 4.43
CA VAL A 192 10.43 0.72 5.24
C VAL A 192 11.93 0.81 5.52
N VAL A 193 12.69 -0.26 5.25
CA VAL A 193 14.16 -0.25 5.28
C VAL A 193 14.75 -0.88 4.02
N HIS A 194 16.00 -0.54 3.73
CA HIS A 194 16.80 -1.32 2.79
C HIS A 194 17.56 -2.42 3.55
N PRO A 195 17.64 -3.66 3.06
CA PRO A 195 18.32 -4.77 3.76
C PRO A 195 19.80 -4.49 4.04
N LEU A 196 20.46 -3.69 3.20
CA LEU A 196 21.85 -3.25 3.39
C LEU A 196 22.03 -2.13 4.43
N ASN A 197 20.96 -1.53 4.95
CA ASN A 197 21.03 -0.39 5.86
C ASN A 197 19.90 -0.39 6.91
N VAL A 198 19.72 -1.53 7.57
CA VAL A 198 18.82 -1.64 8.73
C VAL A 198 19.43 -0.89 9.92
N PRO A 199 18.71 0.04 10.58
CA PRO A 199 19.20 0.74 11.76
C PRO A 199 19.64 -0.23 12.87
N THR A 200 20.71 0.13 13.59
CA THR A 200 21.37 -0.77 14.55
C THR A 200 20.42 -1.29 15.62
N GLU A 201 19.53 -0.43 16.13
CA GLU A 201 18.50 -0.75 17.12
C GLU A 201 17.45 -1.77 16.63
N TYR A 202 17.31 -1.94 15.32
CA TYR A 202 16.34 -2.85 14.70
C TYR A 202 16.97 -4.10 14.06
N LYS A 203 18.30 -4.21 14.05
CA LYS A 203 19.00 -5.35 13.41
C LYS A 203 18.59 -6.70 13.97
N THR A 204 18.29 -6.79 15.27
CA THR A 204 17.84 -8.04 15.90
C THR A 204 16.40 -8.39 15.57
N LEU A 205 15.60 -7.41 15.13
CA LEU A 205 14.21 -7.62 14.71
C LEU A 205 14.11 -8.04 13.23
N TYR A 206 15.13 -7.73 12.41
CA TYR A 206 15.11 -7.93 10.96
C TYR A 206 15.59 -9.34 10.56
N THR A 207 14.73 -10.35 10.74
CA THR A 207 15.07 -11.76 10.45
C THR A 207 14.33 -12.32 9.23
N SER A 208 13.12 -11.83 8.97
CA SER A 208 12.22 -12.26 7.88
C SER A 208 12.86 -12.26 6.50
N PHE A 209 13.72 -11.29 6.19
CA PHE A 209 14.40 -11.22 4.90
C PHE A 209 15.29 -12.45 4.62
N GLU A 210 15.84 -13.09 5.68
CA GLU A 210 16.57 -14.36 5.57
C GLU A 210 15.69 -15.59 5.82
N GLU A 211 14.72 -15.51 6.74
CA GLU A 211 13.79 -16.62 7.03
C GLU A 211 12.93 -16.99 5.80
N HIS A 212 12.56 -15.97 5.00
CA HIS A 212 11.71 -16.06 3.82
C HIS A 212 12.48 -15.82 2.52
N LYS A 213 13.76 -16.19 2.48
CA LYS A 213 14.64 -15.85 1.36
C LYS A 213 14.32 -16.54 0.02
N GLU A 214 13.71 -17.72 0.04
CA GLU A 214 13.58 -18.58 -1.14
C GLU A 214 12.20 -19.24 -1.18
N GLY A 215 11.54 -19.18 -2.35
CA GLY A 215 10.35 -19.98 -2.64
C GLY A 215 9.11 -19.64 -1.78
N VAL A 216 9.08 -18.45 -1.21
CA VAL A 216 7.89 -17.89 -0.57
C VAL A 216 6.99 -17.23 -1.62
N PRO A 217 5.65 -17.32 -1.50
CA PRO A 217 4.76 -16.82 -2.52
C PRO A 217 4.83 -15.30 -2.75
N ILE A 218 4.48 -14.90 -3.97
CA ILE A 218 4.44 -13.55 -4.51
C ILE A 218 5.82 -12.92 -4.65
N ILE A 219 6.54 -12.75 -3.55
CA ILE A 219 7.89 -12.17 -3.52
C ILE A 219 8.81 -12.99 -2.62
N ASP A 220 10.02 -13.26 -3.10
CA ASP A 220 11.14 -13.74 -2.28
C ASP A 220 12.29 -12.72 -2.25
N LYS A 221 13.40 -13.07 -1.58
CA LYS A 221 14.56 -12.18 -1.45
C LYS A 221 15.18 -11.83 -2.81
N ALA A 222 15.25 -12.78 -3.75
CA ALA A 222 15.83 -12.52 -5.05
C ALA A 222 14.95 -11.53 -5.84
N CYS A 223 13.63 -11.73 -5.81
CA CYS A 223 12.66 -10.80 -6.39
C CYS A 223 12.82 -9.38 -5.80
N LEU A 224 12.84 -9.25 -4.47
CA LEU A 224 12.96 -7.94 -3.81
C LEU A 224 14.26 -7.22 -4.14
N LEU A 225 15.39 -7.93 -4.17
CA LEU A 225 16.68 -7.35 -4.55
C LEU A 225 16.66 -6.85 -5.99
N GLU A 226 16.04 -7.58 -6.91
CA GLU A 226 15.89 -7.13 -8.30
C GLU A 226 14.95 -5.92 -8.40
N MET A 227 13.85 -5.89 -7.63
CA MET A 227 12.96 -4.73 -7.55
C MET A 227 13.68 -3.49 -7.01
N TYR A 228 14.50 -3.61 -5.96
CA TYR A 228 15.34 -2.50 -5.48
C TYR A 228 16.31 -2.00 -6.55
N ASN A 229 16.96 -2.93 -7.28
CA ASN A 229 17.90 -2.61 -8.34
C ASN A 229 17.22 -1.89 -9.53
N CYS A 230 16.11 -2.43 -10.01
CA CYS A 230 15.29 -1.83 -11.06
C CYS A 230 14.84 -0.43 -10.65
N ALA A 231 14.34 -0.27 -9.42
CA ALA A 231 13.89 1.01 -8.88
C ALA A 231 15.02 2.00 -8.57
N GLY A 232 16.28 1.55 -8.52
CA GLY A 232 17.42 2.39 -8.17
C GLY A 232 17.39 2.88 -6.72
N LEU A 233 16.72 2.14 -5.83
CA LEU A 233 16.56 2.53 -4.43
C LEU A 233 17.90 2.49 -3.70
N GLN A 234 18.27 3.62 -3.10
CA GLN A 234 19.54 3.74 -2.38
C GLN A 234 19.35 3.40 -0.91
N PRO A 235 20.25 2.63 -0.27
CA PRO A 235 20.04 2.17 1.11
C PRO A 235 19.82 3.26 2.16
N ASN A 236 20.25 4.50 1.88
CA ASN A 236 20.13 5.65 2.77
C ASN A 236 19.04 6.66 2.34
N ASP A 237 18.17 6.32 1.38
CA ASP A 237 17.13 7.23 0.90
C ASP A 237 15.99 7.36 1.91
N LYS A 238 16.08 8.41 2.74
CA LYS A 238 15.05 8.79 3.74
C LYS A 238 13.67 9.06 3.14
N ASN A 239 13.55 9.25 1.82
CA ASN A 239 12.24 9.44 1.20
C ASN A 239 11.44 8.13 1.19
N TYR A 240 12.07 7.00 0.90
CA TYR A 240 11.44 5.69 0.88
C TYR A 240 11.59 4.92 2.21
N TYR A 241 12.60 5.29 3.01
CA TYR A 241 12.89 4.66 4.30
C TYR A 241 12.73 5.65 5.45
N PRO A 242 11.48 5.98 5.85
CA PRO A 242 11.22 7.03 6.84
C PRO A 242 11.76 6.70 8.23
N VAL A 243 12.05 5.43 8.52
CA VAL A 243 12.65 5.00 9.79
C VAL A 243 14.09 5.50 9.98
N LEU A 244 14.73 5.97 8.91
CA LEU A 244 16.01 6.67 8.94
C LEU A 244 15.89 8.16 9.36
N ASP A 245 14.67 8.62 9.65
CA ASP A 245 14.37 10.03 9.94
C ASP A 245 13.32 10.18 11.06
N THR A 246 13.77 10.00 12.30
CA THR A 246 12.93 10.12 13.51
C THR A 246 12.21 11.47 13.63
N GLU A 247 12.80 12.57 13.13
CA GLU A 247 12.16 13.89 13.16
C GLU A 247 10.90 13.96 12.29
N SER A 248 10.91 13.23 11.17
CA SER A 248 9.71 13.08 10.36
C SER A 248 8.69 12.18 11.04
N LEU A 249 9.11 11.06 11.63
CA LEU A 249 8.21 10.11 12.29
C LEU A 249 7.39 10.75 13.42
N LYS A 250 7.98 11.62 14.24
CA LYS A 250 7.28 12.36 15.32
C LYS A 250 6.08 13.18 14.83
N ARG A 251 6.02 13.46 13.52
CA ARG A 251 4.98 14.28 12.90
C ARG A 251 3.98 13.45 12.09
N PHE A 252 4.18 12.14 12.00
CA PHE A 252 3.26 11.28 11.26
C PHE A 252 1.89 11.24 11.96
N PRO A 253 0.79 11.19 11.21
CA PRO A 253 -0.53 10.94 11.77
C PRO A 253 -0.65 9.48 12.24
N PRO A 254 -1.76 9.11 12.91
CA PRO A 254 -2.04 7.73 13.25
C PRO A 254 -1.86 6.79 12.06
N THR A 255 -1.20 5.66 12.29
CA THR A 255 -0.79 4.73 11.23
C THR A 255 -1.30 3.32 11.54
N HIS A 256 -2.07 2.75 10.62
CA HIS A 256 -2.45 1.35 10.62
C HIS A 256 -1.48 0.54 9.74
N ILE A 257 -0.95 -0.55 10.28
CA ILE A 257 0.08 -1.38 9.63
C ILE A 257 -0.42 -2.81 9.52
N VAL A 258 -0.41 -3.36 8.30
CA VAL A 258 -0.70 -4.77 8.07
C VAL A 258 0.59 -5.52 7.74
N THR A 259 0.75 -6.71 8.32
CA THR A 259 1.89 -7.61 8.04
C THR A 259 1.40 -9.04 7.85
N CYS A 260 2.16 -9.83 7.11
CA CYS A 260 1.92 -11.25 6.87
C CYS A 260 3.08 -12.07 7.42
N ASP A 261 2.81 -13.28 7.90
CA ASP A 261 3.84 -14.13 8.53
C ASP A 261 4.89 -14.62 7.52
N ASN A 262 4.46 -15.17 6.39
CA ASN A 262 5.35 -15.72 5.36
C ASN A 262 5.76 -14.66 4.33
N ASP A 263 6.35 -13.56 4.81
CA ASP A 263 6.67 -12.38 4.02
C ASP A 263 8.10 -11.90 4.31
N PRO A 264 8.98 -11.76 3.30
CA PRO A 264 10.31 -11.18 3.51
C PRO A 264 10.31 -9.75 4.06
N LEU A 265 9.20 -9.01 3.90
CA LEU A 265 8.97 -7.66 4.44
C LEU A 265 8.20 -7.67 5.77
N ARG A 266 7.95 -8.84 6.39
CA ARG A 266 7.23 -8.93 7.66
C ARG A 266 7.81 -7.99 8.72
N ASP A 267 9.14 -8.00 8.86
CA ASP A 267 9.78 -7.22 9.92
C ASP A 267 9.92 -5.74 9.55
N ASP A 268 9.80 -5.32 8.28
CA ASP A 268 9.66 -3.91 7.92
C ASP A 268 8.45 -3.28 8.63
N GLY A 269 7.30 -3.95 8.60
CA GLY A 269 6.10 -3.48 9.33
C GLY A 269 6.29 -3.45 10.84
N LYS A 270 6.98 -4.44 11.43
CA LYS A 270 7.30 -4.46 12.88
C LYS A 270 8.27 -3.34 13.27
N ILE A 271 9.25 -3.05 12.41
CA ILE A 271 10.20 -1.95 12.58
C ILE A 271 9.47 -0.61 12.52
N LEU A 272 8.59 -0.42 11.52
CA LEU A 272 7.79 0.79 11.39
C LEU A 272 6.92 1.02 12.64
N SER A 273 6.21 -0.02 13.10
CA SER A 273 5.40 0.03 14.30
C SER A 273 6.21 0.45 15.53
N SER A 274 7.39 -0.17 15.70
CA SER A 274 8.30 0.16 16.80
C SER A 274 8.83 1.59 16.72
N ALA A 275 9.21 2.06 15.54
CA ALA A 275 9.75 3.39 15.31
C ALA A 275 8.72 4.51 15.51
N LEU A 276 7.48 4.30 15.02
CA LEU A 276 6.38 5.23 15.21
C LEU A 276 5.92 5.30 16.68
N SER A 277 5.78 4.13 17.33
CA SER A 277 5.42 4.07 18.76
C SER A 277 6.47 4.76 19.63
N ALA A 278 7.76 4.54 19.36
CA ALA A 278 8.85 5.24 20.05
C ALA A 278 8.87 6.75 19.79
N SER A 279 8.26 7.20 18.68
CA SER A 279 8.11 8.61 18.33
C SER A 279 6.82 9.24 18.88
N GLY A 280 6.02 8.48 19.65
CA GLY A 280 4.76 8.94 20.24
C GLY A 280 3.58 8.98 19.27
N VAL A 281 3.69 8.34 18.10
CA VAL A 281 2.60 8.24 17.12
C VAL A 281 1.68 7.09 17.49
N ALA A 282 0.37 7.28 17.35
CA ALA A 282 -0.61 6.21 17.53
C ALA A 282 -0.46 5.18 16.40
N VAL A 283 -0.24 3.93 16.76
CA VAL A 283 -0.08 2.82 15.82
C VAL A 283 -1.09 1.73 16.13
N ASP A 284 -1.74 1.24 15.08
CA ASP A 284 -2.53 0.02 15.13
C ASP A 284 -1.91 -1.00 14.16
N THR A 285 -1.90 -2.28 14.54
CA THR A 285 -1.26 -3.32 13.74
C THR A 285 -2.14 -4.55 13.59
N LYS A 286 -2.22 -5.06 12.36
CA LYS A 286 -2.82 -6.36 12.06
C LYS A 286 -1.77 -7.31 11.50
N HIS A 287 -1.60 -8.46 12.14
CA HIS A 287 -0.75 -9.53 11.64
C HIS A 287 -1.60 -10.71 11.16
N PHE A 288 -1.22 -11.30 10.03
CA PHE A 288 -1.87 -12.47 9.45
C PHE A 288 -0.93 -13.68 9.49
N ASP A 289 -1.19 -14.59 10.42
CA ASP A 289 -0.43 -15.82 10.63
C ASP A 289 -0.58 -16.78 9.43
N GLY A 290 0.51 -17.45 9.07
CA GLY A 290 0.50 -18.51 8.05
C GLY A 290 0.17 -18.06 6.62
N LEU A 291 0.14 -16.75 6.34
CA LEU A 291 -0.20 -16.20 5.02
C LEU A 291 0.98 -15.43 4.41
N PRO A 292 1.12 -15.42 3.07
CA PRO A 292 2.22 -14.74 2.41
C PRO A 292 1.94 -13.27 2.12
N HIS A 293 2.96 -12.59 1.60
CA HIS A 293 2.91 -11.20 1.16
C HIS A 293 1.68 -10.93 0.26
N CYS A 294 0.88 -9.93 0.64
CA CYS A 294 -0.30 -9.48 -0.11
C CYS A 294 -1.33 -10.57 -0.43
N PHE A 295 -1.50 -11.59 0.42
CA PHE A 295 -2.43 -12.71 0.17
C PHE A 295 -3.87 -12.26 -0.15
N TRP A 296 -4.29 -11.08 0.30
CA TRP A 296 -5.63 -10.54 0.08
C TRP A 296 -5.97 -10.26 -1.39
N ILE A 297 -4.98 -10.28 -2.30
CA ILE A 297 -5.26 -10.23 -3.74
C ILE A 297 -5.98 -11.49 -4.24
N ILE A 298 -5.94 -12.59 -3.47
CA ILE A 298 -6.55 -13.87 -3.81
C ILE A 298 -8.03 -13.90 -3.36
N PRO A 299 -9.01 -13.83 -4.28
CA PRO A 299 -10.42 -13.70 -3.91
C PRO A 299 -11.00 -14.94 -3.25
N SER A 300 -10.41 -16.12 -3.51
CA SER A 300 -10.89 -17.41 -3.00
C SER A 300 -10.52 -17.69 -1.54
N LEU A 301 -9.62 -16.90 -0.93
CA LEU A 301 -9.19 -17.09 0.45
C LEU A 301 -10.20 -16.46 1.42
N PRO A 302 -10.77 -17.22 2.37
CA PRO A 302 -11.63 -16.65 3.42
C PRO A 302 -10.93 -15.54 4.23
N GLU A 303 -9.62 -15.65 4.40
CA GLU A 303 -8.81 -14.69 5.14
C GLU A 303 -8.73 -13.34 4.42
N SER A 304 -8.92 -13.29 3.09
CA SER A 304 -8.96 -12.03 2.33
C SER A 304 -10.15 -11.17 2.78
N GLU A 305 -11.29 -11.80 3.06
CA GLU A 305 -12.46 -11.11 3.61
C GLU A 305 -12.21 -10.62 5.05
N VAL A 306 -11.51 -11.42 5.88
CA VAL A 306 -11.12 -11.00 7.24
C VAL A 306 -10.20 -9.77 7.18
N PHE A 307 -9.24 -9.75 6.26
CA PHE A 307 -8.39 -8.60 6.00
C PHE A 307 -9.20 -7.36 5.57
N LEU A 308 -10.10 -7.52 4.60
CA LEU A 308 -10.92 -6.39 4.12
C LEU A 308 -11.78 -5.82 5.25
N GLN A 309 -12.42 -6.66 6.06
CA GLN A 309 -13.24 -6.22 7.19
C GLN A 309 -12.44 -5.43 8.23
N ASP A 310 -11.24 -5.91 8.58
CA ASP A 310 -10.32 -5.24 9.50
C ASP A 310 -9.90 -3.87 8.97
N LEU A 311 -9.46 -3.82 7.70
CA LEU A 311 -9.06 -2.57 7.05
C LEU A 311 -10.22 -1.58 6.96
N ILE A 312 -11.40 -2.03 6.51
CA ILE A 312 -12.60 -1.19 6.38
C ILE A 312 -12.98 -0.60 7.74
N GLN A 313 -12.90 -1.40 8.81
CA GLN A 313 -13.17 -0.92 10.16
C GLN A 313 -12.16 0.14 10.59
N GLY A 314 -10.86 -0.09 10.36
CA GLY A 314 -9.80 0.90 10.63
C GLY A 314 -10.00 2.21 9.86
N VAL A 315 -10.39 2.13 8.58
CA VAL A 315 -10.71 3.31 7.75
C VAL A 315 -11.90 4.08 8.33
N LYS A 316 -12.99 3.39 8.70
CA LYS A 316 -14.17 4.04 9.30
C LYS A 316 -13.83 4.75 10.60
N GLU A 317 -13.00 4.15 11.45
CA GLU A 317 -12.55 4.74 12.69
C GLU A 317 -11.69 5.98 12.46
N ALA A 318 -10.73 5.91 11.53
CA ALA A 318 -9.88 7.04 11.16
C ALA A 318 -10.72 8.22 10.62
N VAL A 319 -11.72 7.95 9.78
CA VAL A 319 -12.67 8.95 9.28
C VAL A 319 -13.46 9.60 10.42
N LYS A 320 -13.93 8.80 11.38
CA LYS A 320 -14.68 9.28 12.54
C LYS A 320 -13.82 10.20 13.40
N VAL A 321 -12.58 9.80 13.71
CA VAL A 321 -11.64 10.62 14.49
C VAL A 321 -11.32 11.93 13.77
N ALA A 322 -11.02 11.87 12.47
CA ALA A 322 -10.74 13.06 11.66
C ALA A 322 -11.91 14.05 11.61
N SER A 323 -13.15 13.58 11.75
CA SER A 323 -14.34 14.41 11.75
C SER A 323 -14.59 15.12 13.10
N ILE A 324 -14.06 14.59 14.21
CA ILE A 324 -14.17 15.21 15.54
C ILE A 324 -13.20 16.39 15.67
N SER A 325 -12.02 16.32 15.06
CA SER A 325 -10.98 17.36 15.16
C SER A 325 -11.27 18.65 14.37
N ILE A 326 -12.41 18.75 13.69
CA ILE A 326 -12.81 19.89 12.86
C ILE A 326 -13.88 20.76 13.56
N ASN A 327 -14.49 20.27 14.64
CA ASN A 327 -15.46 20.99 15.48
C ASN A 327 -14.79 21.62 16.70
#